data_AF-A0A2J6XF16-F1
#
_entry.id   AF-A0A2J6XF16-F1
#
_cell.length_a   1.000
_cell.length_b   1.000
_cell.length_c   1.000
_cell.angle_alpha   90.00
_cell.angle_beta   90.00
_cell.angle_gamma   90.00
#
_symmetry.space_group_name_H-M   'P 1'
#
loop_
_entity.id
_entity.type
_entity.pdbx_description
1 polymer ?
#
loop_
_entity_poly.entity_id
_entity_poly.type
_entity_poly.pdbx_seq_one_letter_code
_entity_poly.pdbx_strand_id
1 'polypeptide(L)'
;VFGWVWGDETAVNPPELSARTAYARRVSFSHAVLTKDGGTCDETLAILSTPKPTTYRFYLRPRTGKPQDGQDGQDDGQVDYNSQNQILRGRKVYRHHGAKLNPQEYRSVNGAKSDQNRTMHCVQQAGSVFEFTVDFANLAPVELGALLWSLQLEGWYHRIGYAKPLGFGSIQIEVVRVSLLDPTERYASFARSGWHDQDPQRINAWITAFKRAMTSRFGAAFEQLANIRDLKALLADTPPLPVHYPRSTRQPQPDGKQYEWFVGNKRGGKNPGPRIALPLAEDDSAGLRLIGKHGVTE
;
A
#
# COMPACT_ATOMS: atom_id res chain seq x y z
N VAL A 1 4.70 2.85 10.54
CA VAL A 1 5.68 3.36 11.53
C VAL A 1 5.31 2.69 12.82
N PHE A 2 6.06 1.67 13.22
CA PHE A 2 5.87 0.95 14.49
C PHE A 2 7.05 1.28 15.38
N GLY A 3 6.74 1.74 16.59
CA GLY A 3 7.69 2.24 17.58
C GLY A 3 7.37 3.69 17.94
N TRP A 4 6.56 3.86 18.98
CA TRP A 4 6.53 5.08 19.78
C TRP A 4 6.44 4.66 21.24
N VAL A 5 7.59 4.53 21.89
CA VAL A 5 7.65 4.50 23.35
C VAL A 5 8.42 5.72 23.80
N TRP A 6 7.78 6.46 24.70
CA TRP A 6 8.41 7.49 25.48
C TRP A 6 8.95 6.89 26.78
N GLY A 7 10.21 7.20 27.11
CA GLY A 7 10.80 6.97 28.44
C GLY A 7 11.31 5.55 28.72
N ASP A 8 12.28 5.46 29.63
CA ASP A 8 12.42 4.31 30.52
C ASP A 8 11.43 4.45 31.69
N GLU A 9 11.35 3.46 32.59
CA GLU A 9 10.44 3.46 33.74
C GLU A 9 10.63 4.65 34.72
N THR A 10 11.68 5.47 34.56
CA THR A 10 12.05 6.54 35.48
C THR A 10 11.78 7.96 34.94
N ALA A 11 11.43 8.11 33.67
CA ALA A 11 11.16 9.43 33.09
C ALA A 11 9.76 9.94 33.49
N VAL A 12 9.69 11.14 34.08
CA VAL A 12 8.44 11.75 34.58
C VAL A 12 7.83 12.77 33.59
N ASN A 13 8.61 13.29 32.63
CA ASN A 13 8.17 14.35 31.71
C ASN A 13 8.44 14.04 30.23
N PRO A 14 7.46 14.23 29.32
CA PRO A 14 7.64 14.03 27.89
C PRO A 14 8.86 14.83 27.36
N PRO A 15 9.63 14.30 26.39
CA PRO A 15 10.79 15.00 25.89
C PRO A 15 10.29 16.19 25.08
N GLU A 16 11.04 17.29 25.05
CA GLU A 16 10.72 18.33 24.09
C GLU A 16 10.79 17.75 22.67
N LEU A 17 9.70 17.89 21.91
CA LEU A 17 9.59 17.41 20.52
C LEU A 17 10.65 18.03 19.58
N SER A 18 11.28 19.12 20.01
CA SER A 18 12.39 19.83 19.35
C SER A 18 13.75 19.11 19.52
N ALA A 19 13.88 18.24 20.52
CA ALA A 19 15.13 17.55 20.82
C ALA A 19 15.35 16.36 19.87
N ARG A 20 16.52 16.30 19.23
CA ARG A 20 16.94 15.13 18.45
C ARG A 20 17.26 13.96 19.39
N THR A 21 16.26 13.12 19.66
CA THR A 21 16.45 11.86 20.37
C THR A 21 16.77 10.75 19.38
N ALA A 22 17.94 10.10 19.53
CA ALA A 22 18.26 8.87 18.80
C ALA A 22 17.57 7.70 19.50
N TYR A 23 16.48 7.19 18.91
CA TYR A 23 15.79 6.02 19.43
C TYR A 23 16.56 4.75 19.05
N ALA A 24 16.95 3.95 20.05
CA ALA A 24 17.53 2.63 19.82
C ALA A 24 16.55 1.74 19.05
N ARG A 25 17.05 1.03 18.03
CA ARG A 25 16.24 0.16 17.17
C ARG A 25 15.72 -1.04 17.98
N ARG A 26 14.41 -1.10 18.22
CA ARG A 26 13.73 -2.23 18.89
C ARG A 26 13.23 -3.32 17.96
N VAL A 27 13.38 -3.16 16.64
CA VAL A 27 12.93 -4.12 15.62
C VAL A 27 13.95 -4.18 14.48
N SER A 28 14.43 -5.37 14.14
CA SER A 28 15.26 -5.64 12.96
C SER A 28 14.70 -6.75 12.08
N PHE A 29 15.06 -6.70 10.80
CA PHE A 29 14.64 -7.65 9.78
C PHE A 29 15.89 -8.28 9.19
N SER A 30 15.90 -9.61 9.09
CA SER A 30 16.91 -10.31 8.31
C SER A 30 16.66 -10.15 6.81
N HIS A 31 17.60 -10.62 6.00
CA HIS A 31 17.33 -10.87 4.59
C HIS A 31 16.31 -12.01 4.44
N ALA A 32 15.43 -11.87 3.45
CA ALA A 32 14.51 -12.93 3.08
C ALA A 32 15.20 -13.92 2.14
N VAL A 33 15.13 -15.20 2.46
CA VAL A 33 15.79 -16.29 1.74
C VAL A 33 14.73 -17.13 1.03
N LEU A 34 14.95 -17.44 -0.24
CA LEU A 34 14.04 -18.27 -1.03
C LEU A 34 14.05 -19.71 -0.50
N THR A 35 12.91 -20.19 -0.01
CA THR A 35 12.75 -21.57 0.49
C THR A 35 11.91 -22.44 -0.44
N LYS A 36 11.09 -21.81 -1.30
CA LYS A 36 10.40 -22.48 -2.40
C LYS A 36 10.49 -21.63 -3.66
N ASP A 37 11.10 -22.17 -4.71
CA ASP A 37 11.18 -21.52 -6.00
C ASP A 37 9.94 -21.85 -6.85
N GLY A 38 9.13 -20.84 -7.14
CA GLY A 38 8.01 -20.92 -8.09
C GLY A 38 8.45 -20.75 -9.55
N GLY A 39 9.75 -20.53 -9.78
CA GLY A 39 10.34 -20.16 -11.06
C GLY A 39 10.40 -18.65 -11.24
N THR A 40 11.06 -18.25 -12.33
CA THR A 40 11.20 -16.85 -12.71
C THR A 40 10.76 -16.62 -14.15
N CYS A 41 10.31 -15.40 -14.47
CA CYS A 41 10.17 -14.96 -15.86
C CYS A 41 10.88 -13.64 -16.12
N ASP A 42 11.12 -13.40 -17.40
CA ASP A 42 11.49 -12.11 -17.94
C ASP A 42 10.27 -11.50 -18.63
N GLU A 43 10.01 -10.22 -18.39
CA GLU A 43 8.84 -9.53 -18.95
C GLU A 43 9.22 -8.14 -19.43
N THR A 44 8.99 -7.86 -20.72
CA THR A 44 9.04 -6.50 -21.26
C THR A 44 7.72 -5.82 -20.98
N LEU A 45 7.76 -4.78 -20.15
CA LEU A 45 6.56 -4.14 -19.63
C LEU A 45 5.90 -3.20 -20.65
N ALA A 46 4.59 -3.01 -20.50
CA ALA A 46 3.87 -1.91 -21.10
C ALA A 46 4.45 -0.56 -20.63
N ILE A 47 4.26 0.49 -21.44
CA ILE A 47 4.73 1.83 -21.10
C ILE A 47 4.05 2.28 -19.80
N LEU A 48 4.86 2.54 -18.78
CA LEU A 48 4.39 2.99 -17.49
C LEU A 48 4.00 4.47 -17.57
N SER A 49 2.72 4.74 -17.80
CA SER A 49 2.19 6.07 -17.57
C SER A 49 2.05 6.32 -16.07
N THR A 50 2.32 7.53 -15.60
CA THR A 50 2.02 7.92 -14.21
C THR A 50 1.33 9.28 -14.24
N PRO A 51 0.23 9.48 -13.47
CA PRO A 51 -0.38 10.79 -13.34
C PRO A 51 0.67 11.80 -12.90
N LYS A 52 0.89 12.84 -13.71
CA LYS A 52 1.83 13.92 -13.38
C LYS A 52 1.40 14.61 -12.09
N PRO A 53 2.33 15.20 -11.29
CA PRO A 53 1.98 15.93 -10.07
C PRO A 53 0.94 17.03 -10.24
N THR A 54 0.79 17.57 -11.46
CA THR A 54 -0.25 18.52 -11.87
C THR A 54 -1.64 17.90 -12.03
N THR A 55 -1.80 16.59 -11.78
CA THR A 55 -3.09 15.89 -11.71
C THR A 55 -3.64 16.03 -10.30
N TYR A 56 -3.89 17.27 -9.90
CA TYR A 56 -4.19 17.64 -8.52
C TYR A 56 -5.33 16.81 -7.94
N ARG A 57 -6.39 16.52 -8.72
CA ARG A 57 -7.54 15.71 -8.29
C ARG A 57 -7.23 14.25 -7.90
N PHE A 58 -6.05 13.75 -8.27
CA PHE A 58 -5.57 12.42 -7.85
C PHE A 58 -4.75 12.48 -6.56
N TYR A 59 -4.22 13.65 -6.20
CA TYR A 59 -3.32 13.84 -5.05
C TYR A 59 -3.93 14.69 -3.93
N LEU A 60 -4.93 15.50 -4.26
CA LEU A 60 -5.65 16.40 -3.36
C LEU A 60 -7.10 15.95 -3.20
N ARG A 61 -7.66 16.24 -2.04
CA ARG A 61 -9.09 16.13 -1.75
C ARG A 61 -9.55 17.35 -0.96
N PRO A 62 -10.85 17.69 -1.02
CA PRO A 62 -11.42 18.70 -0.12
C PRO A 62 -11.13 18.36 1.34
N ARG A 63 -10.81 19.39 2.13
CA ARG A 63 -10.61 19.26 3.58
C ARG A 63 -11.83 18.68 4.28
N THR A 64 -13.02 19.05 3.80
CA THR A 64 -14.31 18.57 4.27
C THR A 64 -15.08 17.96 3.11
N GLY A 65 -15.69 16.79 3.31
CA GLY A 65 -16.47 16.09 2.28
C GLY A 65 -15.69 15.07 1.45
N LYS A 66 -16.32 14.61 0.36
CA LYS A 66 -15.77 13.63 -0.58
C LYS A 66 -15.19 14.34 -1.83
N PRO A 67 -14.18 13.76 -2.49
CA PRO A 67 -13.76 14.24 -3.80
C PRO A 67 -14.93 14.23 -4.78
N GLN A 68 -15.11 15.32 -5.53
CA GLN A 68 -16.14 15.45 -6.55
C GLN A 68 -15.50 15.70 -7.92
N ASP A 69 -16.05 15.04 -8.94
CA ASP A 69 -15.81 15.39 -10.34
C ASP A 69 -16.32 16.80 -10.57
N GLY A 70 -15.57 17.65 -11.28
CA GLY A 70 -16.03 18.86 -11.99
C GLY A 70 -17.08 19.84 -11.42
N GLN A 71 -17.60 19.71 -10.20
CA GLN A 71 -18.82 20.38 -9.74
C GLN A 71 -18.58 21.79 -9.17
N ASP A 72 -17.36 22.13 -8.75
CA ASP A 72 -17.09 23.41 -8.09
C ASP A 72 -16.82 24.57 -9.06
N GLY A 73 -16.98 24.36 -10.37
CA GLY A 73 -16.59 25.34 -11.41
C GLY A 73 -15.08 25.58 -11.51
N GLN A 74 -14.27 25.01 -10.62
CA GLN A 74 -12.84 25.23 -10.58
C GLN A 74 -12.09 24.38 -11.60
N ASP A 75 -11.32 25.07 -12.43
CA ASP A 75 -10.36 24.44 -13.33
C ASP A 75 -9.19 23.82 -12.55
N ASP A 76 -8.53 22.82 -13.12
CA ASP A 76 -7.32 22.23 -12.53
C ASP A 76 -6.21 23.29 -12.36
N GLY A 77 -6.28 24.44 -13.06
CA GLY A 77 -5.40 25.60 -12.86
C GLY A 77 -5.73 26.48 -11.65
N GLN A 78 -6.88 26.29 -11.00
CA GLN A 78 -7.31 27.06 -9.81
C GLN A 78 -7.11 26.30 -8.50
N VAL A 79 -6.65 25.05 -8.58
CA VAL A 79 -6.41 24.18 -7.43
C VAL A 79 -4.97 23.72 -7.47
N ASP A 80 -4.21 24.00 -6.41
CA ASP A 80 -2.82 23.60 -6.24
C ASP A 80 -2.56 23.04 -4.83
N TYR A 81 -1.30 22.69 -4.55
CA TYR A 81 -0.90 22.16 -3.25
C TYR A 81 -0.97 23.18 -2.10
N ASN A 82 -1.15 24.48 -2.40
CA ASN A 82 -1.24 25.56 -1.41
C ASN A 82 -2.69 25.97 -1.12
N SER A 83 -3.66 25.41 -1.85
CA SER A 83 -5.07 25.75 -1.72
C SER A 83 -5.61 25.37 -0.33
N GLN A 84 -6.02 26.36 0.47
CA GLN A 84 -6.36 26.18 1.90
C GLN A 84 -7.47 25.14 2.18
N ASN A 85 -8.41 25.02 1.24
CA ASN A 85 -9.55 24.10 1.31
C ASN A 85 -9.23 22.69 0.78
N GLN A 86 -7.98 22.44 0.38
CA GLN A 86 -7.51 21.14 -0.08
C GLN A 86 -6.50 20.56 0.92
N ILE A 87 -6.45 19.23 0.97
CA ILE A 87 -5.46 18.48 1.72
C ILE A 87 -4.89 17.37 0.85
N LEU A 88 -3.67 16.92 1.17
CA LEU A 88 -3.10 15.73 0.56
C LEU A 88 -3.99 14.52 0.88
N ARG A 89 -4.23 13.69 -0.14
CA ARG A 89 -4.99 12.44 0.02
C ARG A 89 -4.27 11.39 0.86
N GLY A 90 -2.96 11.54 1.04
CA GLY A 90 -2.13 10.62 1.79
C GLY A 90 -1.07 9.96 0.91
N ARG A 91 -0.82 8.67 1.16
CA ARG A 91 0.24 7.91 0.48
C ARG A 91 -0.28 7.36 -0.85
N LYS A 92 0.58 7.36 -1.87
CA LYS A 92 0.31 6.66 -3.14
C LYS A 92 0.31 5.15 -2.89
N VAL A 93 -0.78 4.48 -3.23
CA VAL A 93 -0.95 3.02 -3.13
C VAL A 93 -1.37 2.47 -4.49
N TYR A 94 -0.91 1.26 -4.83
CA TYR A 94 -1.32 0.53 -6.02
C TYR A 94 -2.13 -0.69 -5.60
N ARG A 95 -3.37 -0.80 -6.10
CA ARG A 95 -4.27 -1.93 -5.81
C ARG A 95 -3.64 -3.25 -6.24
N HIS A 96 -3.96 -4.34 -5.54
CA HIS A 96 -3.67 -5.70 -6.01
C HIS A 96 -4.51 -6.03 -7.23
N HIS A 97 -3.95 -6.82 -8.15
CA HIS A 97 -4.68 -7.29 -9.33
C HIS A 97 -5.31 -8.67 -9.07
N GLY A 98 -4.72 -9.46 -8.15
CA GLY A 98 -5.17 -10.80 -7.77
C GLY A 98 -5.43 -11.68 -9.00
N ALA A 99 -6.52 -12.44 -8.94
CA ALA A 99 -7.00 -13.27 -10.05
C ALA A 99 -7.39 -12.48 -11.33
N LYS A 100 -7.49 -11.14 -11.26
CA LYS A 100 -7.80 -10.27 -12.40
C LYS A 100 -6.56 -9.74 -13.12
N LEU A 101 -5.36 -10.21 -12.76
CA LEU A 101 -4.14 -9.87 -13.47
C LEU A 101 -4.24 -10.30 -14.94
N ASN A 102 -4.12 -9.33 -15.85
CA ASN A 102 -4.21 -9.58 -17.28
C ASN A 102 -2.87 -9.26 -17.97
N PRO A 103 -2.21 -10.23 -18.63
CA PRO A 103 -1.00 -10.02 -19.42
C PRO A 103 -1.08 -8.91 -20.46
N GLN A 104 -2.27 -8.65 -21.02
CA GLN A 104 -2.46 -7.55 -21.97
C GLN A 104 -2.22 -6.17 -21.34
N GLU A 105 -2.41 -6.03 -20.03
CA GLU A 105 -2.25 -4.76 -19.33
C GLU A 105 -0.79 -4.47 -18.98
N TYR A 106 0.01 -5.52 -18.75
CA TYR A 106 1.37 -5.35 -18.27
C TYR A 106 2.45 -5.67 -19.30
N ARG A 107 2.16 -6.42 -20.36
CA ARG A 107 3.14 -6.72 -21.41
C ARG A 107 3.17 -5.61 -22.45
N SER A 108 4.38 -5.32 -22.93
CA SER A 108 4.54 -4.52 -24.14
C SER A 108 3.89 -5.23 -25.32
N VAL A 109 3.27 -4.47 -26.22
CA VAL A 109 2.62 -5.06 -27.40
C VAL A 109 3.67 -5.75 -28.26
N ASN A 110 3.41 -7.01 -28.60
CA ASN A 110 4.33 -7.91 -29.30
C ASN A 110 5.71 -8.04 -28.63
N GLY A 111 5.84 -7.71 -27.34
CA GLY A 111 7.12 -7.72 -26.62
C GLY A 111 8.10 -6.62 -27.05
N ALA A 112 7.63 -5.59 -27.76
CA ALA A 112 8.49 -4.53 -28.30
C ALA A 112 9.24 -3.77 -27.20
N LYS A 113 10.52 -3.52 -27.41
CA LYS A 113 11.35 -2.70 -26.50
C LYS A 113 11.39 -1.25 -27.00
N SER A 114 11.37 -0.30 -26.08
CA SER A 114 11.49 1.13 -26.37
C SER A 114 12.21 1.85 -25.23
N ASP A 115 12.58 3.11 -25.46
CA ASP A 115 13.11 4.01 -24.42
C ASP A 115 12.07 4.31 -23.31
N GLN A 116 10.79 4.12 -23.61
CA GLN A 116 9.66 4.36 -22.70
C GLN A 116 9.22 3.14 -21.87
N ASN A 117 9.80 1.96 -22.10
CA ASN A 117 9.51 0.77 -21.30
C ASN A 117 10.76 0.12 -20.70
N ARG A 118 10.56 -0.89 -19.86
CA ARG A 118 11.63 -1.64 -19.19
C ARG A 118 11.36 -3.13 -19.28
N THR A 119 12.43 -3.89 -19.42
CA THR A 119 12.41 -5.34 -19.29
C THR A 119 12.82 -5.69 -17.87
N MET A 120 11.96 -6.41 -17.16
CA MET A 120 12.33 -7.02 -15.88
C MET A 120 12.92 -8.39 -16.16
N HIS A 121 13.96 -8.73 -15.41
CA HIS A 121 14.61 -10.03 -15.48
C HIS A 121 14.43 -10.76 -14.17
N CYS A 122 14.37 -12.10 -14.24
CA CYS A 122 14.30 -12.98 -13.08
C CYS A 122 13.17 -12.63 -12.10
N VAL A 123 12.00 -12.21 -12.61
CA VAL A 123 10.83 -11.88 -11.82
C VAL A 123 10.29 -13.16 -11.19
N GLN A 124 10.24 -13.20 -9.87
CA GLN A 124 9.73 -14.34 -9.12
C GLN A 124 8.24 -14.56 -9.42
N GLN A 125 7.90 -15.79 -9.77
CA GLN A 125 6.53 -16.19 -10.06
C GLN A 125 5.69 -16.26 -8.80
N ALA A 126 4.37 -16.17 -8.98
CA ALA A 126 3.43 -16.45 -7.91
C ALA A 126 3.64 -17.87 -7.38
N GLY A 127 3.65 -18.03 -6.06
CA GLY A 127 3.92 -19.32 -5.40
C GLY A 127 5.36 -19.51 -4.93
N SER A 128 6.29 -18.62 -5.27
CA SER A 128 7.59 -18.54 -4.60
C SER A 128 7.42 -18.16 -3.13
N VAL A 129 8.16 -18.82 -2.23
CA VAL A 129 8.11 -18.58 -0.77
C VAL A 129 9.49 -18.16 -0.29
N PHE A 130 9.49 -17.11 0.53
CA PHE A 130 10.67 -16.60 1.18
C PHE A 130 10.47 -16.60 2.69
N GLU A 131 11.53 -16.88 3.43
CA GLU A 131 11.55 -16.85 4.89
C GLU A 131 12.53 -15.78 5.38
N PHE A 132 12.13 -15.06 6.41
CA PHE A 132 12.96 -14.06 7.08
C PHE A 132 12.61 -14.01 8.58
N THR A 133 13.55 -13.52 9.36
CA THR A 133 13.40 -13.33 10.81
C THR A 133 13.18 -11.85 11.11
N VAL A 134 12.27 -11.59 12.05
CA VAL A 134 12.09 -10.28 12.65
C VAL A 134 12.52 -10.37 14.11
N ASP A 135 13.65 -9.77 14.45
CA ASP A 135 14.09 -9.66 15.84
C ASP A 135 13.49 -8.42 16.47
N PHE A 136 13.08 -8.51 17.73
CA PHE A 136 12.60 -7.37 18.49
C PHE A 136 13.09 -7.40 19.94
N ALA A 137 13.10 -6.23 20.57
CA ALA A 137 13.54 -6.08 21.95
C ALA A 137 12.54 -5.24 22.73
N ASN A 138 12.08 -5.76 23.88
CA ASN A 138 11.28 -5.05 24.87
C ASN A 138 10.08 -4.29 24.29
N LEU A 139 9.31 -4.95 23.40
CA LEU A 139 8.04 -4.42 22.92
C LEU A 139 6.95 -4.67 23.95
N ALA A 140 6.17 -3.64 24.26
CA ALA A 140 4.98 -3.82 25.09
C ALA A 140 3.98 -4.75 24.37
N PRO A 141 3.08 -5.45 25.09
CA PRO A 141 2.10 -6.35 24.49
C PRO A 141 1.28 -5.72 23.35
N VAL A 142 0.91 -4.45 23.49
CA VAL A 142 0.19 -3.67 22.47
C VAL A 142 1.06 -3.40 21.24
N GLU A 143 2.36 -3.13 21.42
CA GLU A 143 3.29 -2.88 20.31
C GLU A 143 3.63 -4.15 19.54
N LEU A 144 3.83 -5.26 20.25
CA LEU A 144 4.01 -6.57 19.64
C LEU A 144 2.77 -6.97 18.85
N GLY A 145 1.57 -6.75 19.39
CA GLY A 145 0.31 -6.95 18.68
C GLY A 145 0.22 -6.10 17.40
N ALA A 146 0.68 -4.85 17.47
CA ALA A 146 0.70 -3.93 16.34
C ALA A 146 1.68 -4.40 15.24
N LEU A 147 2.88 -4.85 15.63
CA LEU A 147 3.88 -5.42 14.73
C LEU A 147 3.33 -6.68 14.03
N LEU A 148 2.82 -7.65 14.79
CA LEU A 148 2.25 -8.90 14.28
C LEU A 148 1.09 -8.64 13.32
N TRP A 149 0.14 -7.78 13.71
CA TRP A 149 -0.99 -7.42 12.84
C TRP A 149 -0.50 -6.75 11.55
N SER A 150 0.53 -5.90 11.63
CA SER A 150 1.06 -5.22 10.44
C SER A 150 1.81 -6.13 9.48
N LEU A 151 2.39 -7.22 9.98
CA LEU A 151 3.01 -8.23 9.14
C LEU A 151 1.92 -9.03 8.41
N GLN A 152 0.92 -9.55 9.13
CA GLN A 152 -0.07 -10.45 8.54
C GLN A 152 -1.22 -9.76 7.79
N LEU A 153 -1.54 -8.50 8.13
CA LEU A 153 -2.62 -7.70 7.56
C LEU A 153 -3.95 -8.45 7.36
N GLU A 154 -4.43 -9.22 8.34
CA GLU A 154 -5.66 -10.05 8.20
C GLU A 154 -5.69 -10.96 6.94
N GLY A 155 -4.52 -11.36 6.43
CA GLY A 155 -4.38 -12.12 5.20
C GLY A 155 -4.39 -11.28 3.92
N TRP A 156 -4.34 -9.95 4.03
CA TRP A 156 -4.17 -9.04 2.90
C TRP A 156 -2.72 -9.01 2.42
N TYR A 157 -2.50 -8.35 1.29
CA TYR A 157 -1.22 -8.36 0.60
C TYR A 157 -0.44 -7.07 0.82
N HIS A 158 0.88 -7.20 0.90
CA HIS A 158 1.84 -6.09 0.86
C HIS A 158 2.31 -5.85 -0.58
N ARG A 159 2.84 -4.65 -0.82
CA ARG A 159 3.39 -4.23 -2.12
C ARG A 159 4.87 -3.91 -2.07
N ILE A 160 5.71 -4.70 -2.73
CA ILE A 160 7.17 -4.51 -2.79
C ILE A 160 7.68 -4.49 -4.24
N GLY A 161 8.86 -3.93 -4.48
CA GLY A 161 9.53 -4.05 -5.78
C GLY A 161 9.01 -3.13 -6.89
N TYR A 162 9.36 -3.47 -8.12
CA TYR A 162 9.06 -2.70 -9.34
C TYR A 162 7.71 -3.13 -9.97
N ALA A 163 7.21 -2.36 -10.94
CA ALA A 163 6.00 -2.67 -11.69
C ALA A 163 4.70 -2.90 -10.87
N LYS A 164 4.64 -2.38 -9.64
CA LYS A 164 3.43 -2.38 -8.78
C LYS A 164 2.13 -1.93 -9.49
N PRO A 165 2.12 -0.87 -10.31
CA PRO A 165 0.89 -0.46 -11.00
C PRO A 165 0.43 -1.43 -12.09
N LEU A 166 1.28 -2.36 -12.51
CA LEU A 166 1.00 -3.39 -13.50
C LEU A 166 0.69 -4.75 -12.85
N GLY A 167 0.54 -4.78 -11.53
CA GLY A 167 0.16 -5.98 -10.79
C GLY A 167 1.29 -6.70 -10.07
N PHE A 168 2.55 -6.36 -10.32
CA PHE A 168 3.71 -7.06 -9.76
C PHE A 168 4.02 -6.73 -8.29
N GLY A 169 4.65 -7.68 -7.59
CA GLY A 169 5.16 -7.47 -6.24
C GLY A 169 4.08 -7.48 -5.15
N SER A 170 3.01 -8.25 -5.36
CA SER A 170 2.08 -8.64 -4.30
C SER A 170 2.72 -9.74 -3.47
N ILE A 171 2.81 -9.58 -2.16
CA ILE A 171 3.25 -10.64 -1.23
C ILE A 171 2.27 -10.77 -0.07
N GLN A 172 2.04 -11.97 0.39
CA GLN A 172 1.39 -12.23 1.67
C GLN A 172 2.47 -12.60 2.68
N ILE A 173 2.36 -12.13 3.92
CA ILE A 173 3.29 -12.48 4.99
C ILE A 173 2.52 -13.28 6.03
N GLU A 174 3.02 -14.46 6.33
CA GLU A 174 2.50 -15.32 7.39
C GLU A 174 3.51 -15.40 8.53
N VAL A 175 3.04 -15.30 9.77
CA VAL A 175 3.88 -15.50 10.95
C VAL A 175 3.87 -16.98 11.27
N VAL A 176 4.95 -17.68 10.88
CA VAL A 176 5.11 -19.13 11.09
C VAL A 176 5.44 -19.47 12.54
N ARG A 177 6.14 -18.57 13.24
CA ARG A 177 6.61 -18.78 14.61
C ARG A 177 6.91 -17.45 15.29
N VAL A 178 6.60 -17.37 16.58
CA VAL A 178 7.03 -16.30 17.47
C VAL A 178 7.73 -16.94 18.66
N SER A 179 8.95 -16.53 18.95
CA SER A 179 9.73 -17.05 20.08
C SER A 179 10.15 -15.89 20.97
N LEU A 180 10.08 -16.07 22.29
CA LEU A 180 10.55 -15.11 23.28
C LEU A 180 11.76 -15.67 24.01
N LEU A 181 12.76 -14.83 24.25
CA LEU A 181 13.91 -15.18 25.06
C LEU A 181 13.62 -14.87 26.52
N ASP A 182 13.78 -15.86 27.39
CA ASP A 182 13.94 -15.71 28.84
C ASP A 182 15.45 -15.60 29.16
N PRO A 183 15.95 -14.40 29.50
CA PRO A 183 17.36 -14.21 29.82
C PRO A 183 17.77 -14.95 31.10
N THR A 184 16.88 -15.04 32.09
CA THR A 184 17.17 -15.71 33.36
C THR A 184 17.43 -17.18 33.11
N GLU A 185 16.60 -17.84 32.31
CA GLU A 185 16.83 -19.23 31.94
C GLU A 185 18.05 -19.40 31.03
N ARG A 186 18.23 -18.51 30.04
CA ARG A 186 19.37 -18.54 29.10
C ARG A 186 20.71 -18.53 29.82
N TYR A 187 20.84 -17.68 30.84
CA TYR A 187 22.10 -17.50 31.57
C TYR A 187 22.21 -18.39 32.82
N ALA A 188 21.18 -19.14 33.18
CA ALA A 188 21.24 -20.12 34.28
C ALA A 188 21.96 -21.43 33.88
N SER A 189 21.98 -21.81 32.60
CA SER A 189 22.64 -23.05 32.14
C SER A 189 22.98 -23.02 30.65
N PHE A 190 24.15 -23.55 30.27
CA PHE A 190 24.51 -23.77 28.86
C PHE A 190 23.66 -24.85 28.16
N ALA A 191 22.93 -25.68 28.92
CA ALA A 191 22.09 -26.73 28.36
C ALA A 191 20.73 -26.23 27.84
N ARG A 192 20.31 -25.01 28.21
CA ARG A 192 19.00 -24.46 27.83
C ARG A 192 19.15 -23.27 26.88
N SER A 193 18.27 -23.20 25.89
CA SER A 193 18.28 -22.09 24.92
C SER A 193 17.68 -20.81 25.52
N GLY A 194 16.80 -20.91 26.53
CA GLY A 194 15.98 -19.80 27.02
C GLY A 194 14.93 -19.32 26.02
N TRP A 195 14.83 -19.91 24.84
CA TRP A 195 13.86 -19.54 23.81
C TRP A 195 12.59 -20.36 23.96
N HIS A 196 11.46 -19.66 24.05
CA HIS A 196 10.14 -20.24 24.21
C HIS A 196 9.25 -19.86 23.03
N ASP A 197 8.84 -20.85 22.26
CA ASP A 197 7.85 -20.67 21.21
C ASP A 197 6.48 -20.35 21.82
N GLN A 198 5.79 -19.39 21.23
CA GLN A 198 4.53 -18.87 21.71
C GLN A 198 3.39 -19.56 20.99
N ASP A 199 2.37 -19.97 21.74
CA ASP A 199 1.20 -20.61 21.16
C ASP A 199 0.33 -19.61 20.37
N PRO A 200 -0.50 -20.09 19.43
CA PRO A 200 -1.38 -19.23 18.63
C PRO A 200 -2.39 -18.41 19.46
N GLN A 201 -2.83 -18.89 20.63
CA GLN A 201 -3.77 -18.15 21.48
C GLN A 201 -3.09 -16.91 22.06
N ARG A 202 -1.83 -17.05 22.50
CA ARG A 202 -1.02 -15.94 23.02
C ARG A 202 -0.74 -14.89 21.95
N ILE A 203 -0.38 -15.33 20.74
CA ILE A 203 -0.17 -14.45 19.58
C ILE A 203 -1.44 -13.64 19.29
N ASN A 204 -2.60 -14.31 19.22
CA ASN A 204 -3.89 -13.66 18.99
C ASN A 204 -4.28 -12.70 20.13
N ALA A 205 -3.90 -13.00 21.37
CA ALA A 205 -4.14 -12.11 22.51
C ALA A 205 -3.41 -10.77 22.34
N TRP A 206 -2.17 -10.77 21.85
CA TRP A 206 -1.43 -9.52 21.57
C TRP A 206 -2.08 -8.70 20.46
N ILE A 207 -2.44 -9.34 19.35
CA ILE A 207 -3.15 -8.67 18.25
C ILE A 207 -4.48 -8.07 18.75
N THR A 208 -5.22 -8.82 19.56
CA THR A 208 -6.48 -8.36 20.17
C THR A 208 -6.25 -7.17 21.11
N ALA A 209 -5.18 -7.20 21.91
CA ALA A 209 -4.82 -6.08 22.79
C ALA A 209 -4.53 -4.81 21.97
N PHE A 210 -3.81 -4.93 20.84
CA PHE A 210 -3.58 -3.83 19.92
C PHE A 210 -4.89 -3.26 19.35
N LYS A 211 -5.76 -4.11 18.80
CA LYS A 211 -7.06 -3.69 18.24
C LYS A 211 -7.94 -3.02 19.29
N ARG A 212 -7.96 -3.54 20.52
CA ARG A 212 -8.68 -2.94 21.65
C ARG A 212 -8.12 -1.57 22.02
N ALA A 213 -6.80 -1.42 22.08
CA ALA A 213 -6.16 -0.14 22.37
C ALA A 213 -6.53 0.92 21.31
N MET A 214 -6.55 0.54 20.03
CA MET A 214 -7.00 1.43 18.95
C MET A 214 -8.49 1.77 19.09
N THR A 215 -9.33 0.78 19.40
CA THR A 215 -10.77 1.00 19.63
C THR A 215 -11.01 2.01 20.74
N SER A 216 -10.36 1.83 21.90
CA SER A 216 -10.46 2.77 23.03
C SER A 216 -9.95 4.16 22.69
N ARG A 217 -8.88 4.27 21.87
CA ARG A 217 -8.27 5.56 21.51
C ARG A 217 -9.10 6.37 20.53
N PHE A 218 -9.80 5.70 19.61
CA PHE A 218 -10.52 6.34 18.50
C PHE A 218 -12.04 6.29 18.66
N GLY A 219 -12.58 5.61 19.69
CA GLY A 219 -14.00 5.60 20.01
C GLY A 219 -14.87 4.83 19.01
N ALA A 220 -14.27 3.97 18.18
CA ALA A 220 -14.95 3.14 17.20
C ALA A 220 -14.25 1.79 17.09
N ALA A 221 -14.98 0.73 16.71
CA ALA A 221 -14.40 -0.58 16.50
C ALA A 221 -13.24 -0.50 15.49
N PHE A 222 -12.16 -1.25 15.73
CA PHE A 222 -10.94 -1.22 14.92
C PHE A 222 -11.22 -1.36 13.42
N GLU A 223 -12.08 -2.31 13.06
CA GLU A 223 -12.47 -2.63 11.69
C GLU A 223 -13.33 -1.53 11.04
N GLN A 224 -13.94 -0.66 11.85
CA GLN A 224 -14.77 0.47 11.40
C GLN A 224 -13.98 1.77 11.26
N LEU A 225 -12.71 1.82 11.72
CA LEU A 225 -11.86 2.99 11.55
C LEU A 225 -11.66 3.28 10.05
N ALA A 226 -11.85 4.54 9.65
CA ALA A 226 -11.83 4.94 8.24
C ALA A 226 -10.53 4.54 7.52
N ASN A 227 -9.38 4.67 8.20
CA ASN A 227 -8.08 4.26 7.66
C ASN A 227 -7.93 2.73 7.55
N ILE A 228 -8.60 1.95 8.40
CA ILE A 228 -8.57 0.48 8.33
C ILE A 228 -9.48 -0.02 7.21
N ARG A 229 -10.67 0.58 7.05
CA ARG A 229 -11.57 0.31 5.92
C ARG A 229 -10.91 0.63 4.58
N ASP A 230 -10.27 1.79 4.48
CA ASP A 230 -9.52 2.21 3.28
C ASP A 230 -8.36 1.25 3.00
N LEU A 231 -7.58 0.89 4.02
CA LEU A 231 -6.49 -0.08 3.89
C LEU A 231 -6.99 -1.46 3.40
N LYS A 232 -8.08 -1.97 3.98
CA LYS A 232 -8.71 -3.22 3.56
C LYS A 232 -9.12 -3.17 2.08
N ALA A 233 -9.77 -2.09 1.67
CA ALA A 233 -10.21 -1.92 0.27
C ALA A 233 -9.04 -1.84 -0.73
N LEU A 234 -7.87 -1.35 -0.28
CA LEU A 234 -6.68 -1.22 -1.12
C LEU A 234 -5.83 -2.50 -1.18
N LEU A 235 -5.74 -3.23 -0.06
CA LEU A 235 -4.80 -4.34 0.12
C LEU A 235 -5.43 -5.74 0.01
N ALA A 236 -6.76 -5.84 -0.04
CA ALA A 236 -7.44 -7.09 -0.30
C ALA A 236 -6.97 -7.73 -1.62
N ASP A 237 -6.91 -9.06 -1.63
CA ASP A 237 -6.34 -9.87 -2.72
C ASP A 237 -6.96 -9.56 -4.09
N THR A 238 -8.30 -9.64 -4.15
CA THR A 238 -9.03 -9.55 -5.41
C THR A 238 -9.86 -8.28 -5.46
N PRO A 239 -9.53 -7.33 -6.36
CA PRO A 239 -10.34 -6.13 -6.56
C PRO A 239 -11.69 -6.49 -7.19
N PRO A 240 -12.76 -5.73 -6.90
CA PRO A 240 -14.08 -5.96 -7.50
C PRO A 240 -14.08 -5.71 -9.01
N LEU A 241 -13.14 -4.91 -9.52
CA LEU A 241 -12.99 -4.56 -10.93
C LEU A 241 -11.59 -4.93 -11.46
N PRO A 242 -11.44 -5.19 -12.77
CA PRO A 242 -10.12 -5.25 -13.40
C PRO A 242 -9.33 -3.97 -13.14
N VAL A 243 -8.03 -4.10 -12.86
CA VAL A 243 -7.16 -2.96 -12.58
C VAL A 243 -6.27 -2.70 -13.80
N HIS A 244 -6.38 -1.49 -14.35
CA HIS A 244 -5.54 -1.00 -15.43
C HIS A 244 -5.37 0.52 -15.33
N TYR A 245 -4.37 1.06 -16.03
CA TYR A 245 -4.24 2.51 -16.14
C TYR A 245 -5.40 3.13 -16.93
N PRO A 246 -5.72 4.41 -16.69
CA PRO A 246 -6.72 5.12 -17.47
C PRO A 246 -6.35 5.12 -18.96
N ARG A 247 -7.33 4.85 -19.82
CA ARG A 247 -7.13 4.70 -21.27
C ARG A 247 -8.37 5.12 -22.06
N SER A 248 -8.16 5.42 -23.34
CA SER A 248 -9.21 5.88 -24.26
C SER A 248 -10.10 4.76 -24.80
N THR A 249 -9.64 3.51 -24.75
CA THR A 249 -10.29 2.34 -25.37
C THR A 249 -10.35 1.16 -24.41
N ARG A 250 -11.25 0.20 -24.65
CA ARG A 250 -11.33 -1.02 -23.82
C ARG A 250 -10.07 -1.88 -23.91
N GLN A 251 -9.39 -1.89 -25.06
CA GLN A 251 -8.13 -2.61 -25.25
C GLN A 251 -6.94 -1.66 -25.02
N PRO A 252 -5.82 -2.16 -24.49
CA PRO A 252 -4.57 -1.40 -24.40
C PRO A 252 -4.13 -0.94 -25.80
N GLN A 253 -3.76 0.33 -25.93
CA GLN A 253 -3.25 0.83 -27.21
C GLN A 253 -1.76 0.49 -27.36
N PRO A 254 -1.33 -0.10 -28.49
CA PRO A 254 0.06 -0.49 -28.72
C PRO A 254 1.08 0.64 -28.66
N ASP A 255 0.66 1.85 -29.00
CA ASP A 255 1.49 3.04 -29.07
C ASP A 255 1.62 3.77 -27.72
N GLY A 256 1.06 3.22 -26.63
CA GLY A 256 1.20 3.79 -25.29
C GLY A 256 0.49 5.12 -25.10
N LYS A 257 -0.52 5.46 -25.91
CA LYS A 257 -1.29 6.73 -25.82
C LYS A 257 -2.25 6.82 -24.63
N GLN A 258 -1.96 6.15 -23.52
CA GLN A 258 -2.74 6.26 -22.27
C GLN A 258 -2.77 7.70 -21.73
N TYR A 259 -1.78 8.53 -22.05
CA TYR A 259 -1.74 9.95 -21.68
C TYR A 259 -2.95 10.74 -22.24
N GLU A 260 -3.54 10.30 -23.35
CA GLU A 260 -4.70 10.95 -23.97
C GLU A 260 -5.91 10.98 -23.04
N TRP A 261 -6.07 9.97 -22.19
CA TRP A 261 -7.10 9.96 -21.16
C TRP A 261 -6.97 11.18 -20.24
N PHE A 262 -5.74 11.50 -19.82
CA PHE A 262 -5.50 12.66 -18.95
C PHE A 262 -5.71 13.97 -19.69
N VAL A 263 -5.38 14.03 -20.98
CA VAL A 263 -5.66 15.20 -21.84
C VAL A 263 -7.17 15.43 -21.95
N GLY A 264 -7.94 14.38 -22.25
CA GLY A 264 -9.39 14.45 -22.32
C GLY A 264 -10.04 14.79 -20.98
N ASN A 265 -9.53 14.21 -19.89
CA ASN A 265 -10.04 14.44 -18.54
C ASN A 265 -9.89 15.91 -18.09
N LYS A 266 -8.78 16.55 -18.46
CA LYS A 266 -8.46 17.93 -18.08
C LYS A 266 -8.82 18.97 -19.14
N ARG A 267 -9.48 18.56 -20.23
CA ARG A 267 -9.79 19.45 -21.34
C ARG A 267 -10.59 20.67 -20.85
N GLY A 268 -10.16 21.87 -21.25
CA GLY A 268 -10.91 23.11 -21.03
C GLY A 268 -11.66 23.57 -22.30
N GLY A 269 -12.28 24.75 -22.23
CA GLY A 269 -12.96 25.39 -23.36
C GLY A 269 -14.42 24.97 -23.53
N LYS A 270 -14.96 25.08 -24.76
CA LYS A 270 -16.39 24.89 -25.06
C LYS A 270 -16.93 23.49 -24.71
N ASN A 271 -16.07 22.46 -24.78
CA ASN A 271 -16.38 21.08 -24.41
C ASN A 271 -15.40 20.64 -23.31
N PRO A 272 -15.63 21.03 -22.04
CA PRO A 272 -14.72 20.68 -20.96
C PRO A 272 -14.76 19.17 -20.67
N GLY A 273 -13.62 18.64 -20.25
CA GLY A 273 -13.49 17.28 -19.76
C GLY A 273 -14.18 17.10 -18.41
N PRO A 274 -14.43 15.84 -18.00
CA PRO A 274 -15.15 15.54 -16.76
C PRO A 274 -14.37 15.87 -15.48
N ARG A 275 -13.05 16.11 -15.56
CA ARG A 275 -12.18 16.43 -14.41
C ARG A 275 -12.37 15.47 -13.25
N ILE A 276 -12.22 14.17 -13.54
CA ILE A 276 -12.49 13.10 -12.61
C ILE A 276 -11.57 13.17 -11.40
N ALA A 277 -12.16 13.06 -10.21
CA ALA A 277 -11.45 12.81 -8.97
C ALA A 277 -11.51 11.31 -8.63
N LEU A 278 -10.43 10.75 -8.04
CA LEU A 278 -10.52 9.36 -7.60
C LEU A 278 -11.47 9.27 -6.40
N PRO A 279 -12.41 8.31 -6.36
CA PRO A 279 -13.21 8.08 -5.16
C PRO A 279 -12.33 7.61 -3.98
N LEU A 280 -12.90 7.53 -2.78
CA LEU A 280 -12.26 6.80 -1.67
C LEU A 280 -12.19 5.32 -2.03
N ALA A 281 -11.21 4.57 -1.49
CA ALA A 281 -10.97 3.21 -2.00
C ALA A 281 -12.15 2.26 -1.78
N GLU A 282 -12.92 2.48 -0.71
CA GLU A 282 -14.15 1.75 -0.38
C GLU A 282 -15.37 2.15 -1.23
N ASP A 283 -15.37 3.36 -1.79
CA ASP A 283 -16.43 3.88 -2.66
C ASP A 283 -16.16 3.58 -4.15
N ASP A 284 -14.99 3.01 -4.47
CA ASP A 284 -14.53 2.75 -5.84
C ASP A 284 -15.15 1.46 -6.39
N SER A 285 -16.42 1.53 -6.79
CA SER A 285 -17.19 0.40 -7.31
C SER A 285 -17.38 0.41 -8.82
N ALA A 286 -17.08 1.54 -9.49
CA ALA A 286 -17.32 1.73 -10.93
C ALA A 286 -16.03 1.82 -11.75
N GLY A 287 -14.88 2.09 -11.11
CA GLY A 287 -13.63 2.34 -11.81
C GLY A 287 -13.66 3.64 -12.62
N LEU A 288 -12.65 3.81 -13.49
CA LEU A 288 -12.55 4.99 -14.34
C LEU A 288 -13.18 4.73 -15.70
N ARG A 289 -14.04 5.67 -16.13
CA ARG A 289 -14.62 5.66 -17.48
C ARG A 289 -13.53 5.82 -18.54
N LEU A 290 -13.79 5.29 -19.74
CA LEU A 290 -12.94 5.57 -20.90
C LEU A 290 -13.11 7.03 -21.32
N ILE A 291 -11.99 7.70 -21.60
CA ILE A 291 -11.96 9.09 -22.03
C ILE A 291 -10.93 9.17 -23.14
N GLY A 292 -11.38 9.58 -24.33
CA GLY A 292 -10.48 9.88 -25.44
C GLY A 292 -9.85 11.26 -25.27
N LYS A 293 -8.82 11.58 -26.08
CA LYS A 293 -8.16 12.90 -26.09
C LYS A 293 -9.13 14.07 -26.20
N HIS A 294 -10.27 13.87 -26.85
CA HIS A 294 -11.30 14.88 -27.09
C HIS A 294 -12.46 14.86 -26.07
N GLY A 295 -12.39 14.07 -25.01
CA GLY A 295 -13.44 13.97 -23.98
C GLY A 295 -14.05 12.58 -23.91
N VAL A 296 -15.21 12.47 -23.27
CA VAL A 296 -15.92 11.19 -23.11
C VAL A 296 -16.26 10.65 -24.49
N THR A 297 -15.71 9.48 -24.81
CA THR A 297 -16.11 8.66 -25.95
C THR A 297 -17.38 7.91 -25.55
N GLU A 298 -18.43 7.99 -26.36
CA GLU A 298 -19.66 7.18 -26.22
C GLU A 298 -19.34 5.68 -26.10
#